data_AF-A0AA42TZ91-F1
#
_entry.id   AF-A0AA42TZ91-F1
#
_cell.length_a   1.000
_cell.length_b   1.000
_cell.length_c   1.000
_cell.angle_alpha   90.00
_cell.angle_beta   90.00
_cell.angle_gamma   90.00
#
_symmetry.space_group_name_H-M   'P 1'
#
loop_
_entity.id
_entity.type
_entity.pdbx_description
1 polymer ?
#
loop_
_entity_poly.entity_id
_entity_poly.type
_entity_poly.pdbx_seq_one_letter_code
_entity_poly.pdbx_strand_id
1 'polypeptide(L)'
;MKEDDLQRLSELLGKEIDALPKDGKERSISITVGGNNSGNISLGGTQIVFHPQERTRTWGDLAVSELLSHLAHWKAQWWSGWRGFWLNAPCLLLMLMLVLMAIGLLSGWLWRLDPQTMPYVLAPLVVLMAILTTWMMRIRRVEGRLMRDSQAYIDTIEAELRRRR
;
A
#
# COMPACT_ATOMS: atom_id res chain seq x y z
N MET A 1 26.63 -19.92 -20.99
CA MET A 1 27.99 -19.72 -20.46
C MET A 1 28.87 -20.75 -21.14
N LYS A 2 29.93 -20.34 -21.82
CA LYS A 2 30.84 -21.25 -22.52
C LYS A 2 31.87 -21.80 -21.52
N GLU A 3 32.21 -23.07 -21.60
CA GLU A 3 33.18 -23.73 -20.69
C GLU A 3 34.55 -23.03 -20.65
N ASP A 4 34.93 -22.40 -21.77
CA ASP A 4 36.15 -21.62 -21.91
C ASP A 4 36.23 -20.42 -20.95
N ASP A 5 35.08 -19.78 -20.66
CA ASP A 5 35.02 -18.62 -19.77
C ASP A 5 35.21 -19.03 -18.31
N LEU A 6 34.70 -20.22 -17.94
CA LEU A 6 34.87 -20.80 -16.61
C LEU A 6 36.31 -21.23 -16.36
N GLN A 7 36.96 -21.84 -17.36
CA GLN A 7 38.37 -22.21 -17.26
C GLN A 7 39.27 -20.99 -17.07
N ARG A 8 39.06 -19.92 -17.85
CA ARG A 8 39.82 -18.66 -17.69
C ARG A 8 39.62 -18.02 -16.32
N LEU A 9 38.39 -18.05 -15.80
CA LEU A 9 38.10 -17.50 -14.48
C LEU A 9 38.77 -18.32 -13.36
N SER A 10 38.83 -19.65 -13.52
CA SER A 10 39.53 -20.54 -12.60
C SER A 10 41.05 -20.33 -12.60
N GLU A 11 41.65 -20.08 -13.76
CA GLU A 11 43.08 -19.80 -13.89
C GLU A 11 43.45 -18.44 -13.27
N LEU A 12 42.61 -17.43 -13.48
CA LEU A 12 42.79 -16.11 -12.89
C LEU A 12 42.65 -16.14 -11.37
N LEU A 13 41.65 -16.86 -10.85
CA LEU A 13 41.47 -17.07 -9.41
C LEU A 13 42.63 -17.85 -8.80
N GLY A 14 43.11 -18.91 -9.46
CA GLY A 14 44.25 -19.70 -8.99
C GLY A 14 45.52 -18.84 -8.84
N LYS A 15 45.81 -18.00 -9.85
CA LYS A 15 46.96 -17.08 -9.80
C LYS A 15 46.86 -16.07 -8.66
N GLU A 16 45.67 -15.50 -8.44
CA GLU A 16 45.47 -14.50 -7.37
C GLU A 16 45.55 -15.14 -5.97
N ILE A 17 45.06 -16.37 -5.83
CA ILE A 17 45.19 -17.15 -4.58
C ILE A 17 46.64 -17.53 -4.31
N ASP A 18 47.40 -17.95 -5.32
CA ASP A 18 48.81 -18.29 -5.16
C ASP A 18 49.71 -17.07 -4.89
N ALA A 19 49.28 -15.88 -5.30
CA ALA A 19 49.95 -14.62 -4.98
C ALA A 19 49.72 -14.16 -3.52
N LEU A 20 48.79 -14.79 -2.78
CA LEU A 20 48.55 -14.46 -1.38
C LEU A 20 49.65 -15.05 -0.46
N PRO A 21 50.11 -14.28 0.54
CA PRO A 21 51.08 -14.77 1.52
C PRO A 21 50.55 -15.97 2.31
N LYS A 22 51.32 -17.07 2.34
CA LYS A 22 50.96 -18.35 2.98
C LYS A 22 51.25 -18.35 4.49
N ASP A 23 50.75 -17.32 5.18
CA ASP A 23 51.12 -17.01 6.57
C ASP A 23 50.25 -17.76 7.61
N GLY A 24 49.39 -18.68 7.17
CA GLY A 24 48.45 -19.42 8.04
C GLY A 24 47.32 -18.59 8.65
N LYS A 25 47.18 -17.30 8.28
CA LYS A 25 46.09 -16.43 8.73
C LYS A 25 44.90 -16.52 7.77
N GLU A 26 43.70 -16.56 8.33
CA GLU A 26 42.46 -16.48 7.56
C GLU A 26 42.37 -15.15 6.82
N ARG A 27 42.03 -15.19 5.52
CA ARG A 27 41.86 -14.01 4.67
C ARG A 27 40.56 -14.16 3.88
N SER A 28 39.79 -13.09 3.80
CA SER A 28 38.57 -13.04 3.00
C SER A 28 38.88 -12.59 1.58
N ILE A 29 38.35 -13.32 0.60
CA ILE A 29 38.38 -12.93 -0.81
C ILE A 29 36.94 -12.60 -1.22
N SER A 30 36.73 -11.40 -1.75
CA SER A 30 35.43 -10.95 -2.28
C SER A 30 35.52 -10.86 -3.80
N ILE A 31 34.69 -11.64 -4.48
CA ILE A 31 34.57 -11.61 -5.94
C ILE A 31 33.29 -10.87 -6.29
N THR A 32 33.43 -9.74 -6.97
CA THR A 32 32.28 -8.96 -7.47
C THR A 32 32.00 -9.37 -8.91
N VAL A 33 30.90 -10.08 -9.14
CA VAL A 33 30.48 -10.47 -10.51
C VAL A 33 29.63 -9.34 -11.09
N GLY A 34 30.19 -8.59 -12.05
CA GLY A 34 29.48 -7.57 -12.80
C GLY A 34 28.67 -8.16 -13.96
N GLY A 35 27.35 -7.98 -13.95
CA GLY A 35 26.43 -8.43 -15.00
C GLY A 35 24.96 -8.19 -14.63
N ASN A 36 24.01 -8.62 -15.47
CA ASN A 36 22.56 -8.43 -15.28
C ASN A 36 21.99 -9.13 -14.02
N ASN A 37 22.84 -9.86 -13.27
CA ASN A 37 22.62 -10.37 -11.92
C ASN A 37 23.91 -10.16 -11.11
N SER A 38 23.99 -9.07 -10.34
CA SER A 38 25.13 -8.79 -9.47
C SER A 38 25.07 -9.66 -8.22
N GLY A 39 26.14 -10.38 -7.93
CA GLY A 39 26.31 -11.16 -6.71
C GLY A 39 27.73 -11.00 -6.14
N ASN A 40 27.84 -11.00 -4.82
CA ASN A 40 29.11 -11.04 -4.11
C ASN A 40 29.34 -12.47 -3.61
N ILE A 41 30.48 -13.08 -3.98
CA ILE A 41 30.90 -14.37 -3.45
C ILE A 41 32.03 -14.10 -2.46
N SER A 42 31.75 -14.27 -1.17
CA SER A 42 32.75 -14.23 -0.11
C SER A 42 33.19 -15.65 0.23
N LEU A 43 34.45 -16.00 -0.05
CA LEU A 43 35.03 -17.26 0.40
C LEU A 43 35.71 -17.05 1.77
N GLY A 44 35.05 -17.52 2.81
CA GLY A 44 35.53 -17.46 4.20
C GLY A 44 34.47 -17.99 5.16
N GLY A 45 34.46 -19.31 5.37
CA GLY A 45 33.75 -19.96 6.50
C GLY A 45 32.23 -19.76 6.64
N THR A 46 31.53 -19.13 5.69
CA THR A 46 30.12 -18.79 5.87
C THR A 46 29.29 -19.04 4.63
N GLN A 47 28.11 -19.59 4.91
CA GLN A 47 26.99 -19.97 4.06
C GLN A 47 26.80 -19.04 2.85
N ILE A 48 26.68 -19.62 1.65
CA ILE A 48 26.30 -18.87 0.44
C ILE A 48 24.84 -18.46 0.61
N VAL A 49 24.60 -17.26 1.15
CA VAL A 49 23.27 -16.68 1.22
C VAL A 49 23.01 -15.96 -0.10
N PHE A 50 22.35 -16.66 -1.02
CA PHE A 50 21.69 -15.99 -2.13
C PHE A 50 20.57 -15.15 -1.52
N HIS A 51 20.76 -13.83 -1.44
CA HIS A 51 19.63 -12.92 -1.41
C HIS A 51 19.19 -12.77 -2.86
N PRO A 52 18.14 -13.48 -3.34
CA PRO A 52 17.48 -13.02 -4.55
C PRO A 52 17.04 -11.60 -4.24
N GLN A 53 17.71 -10.63 -4.85
CA GLN A 53 17.17 -9.29 -4.92
C GLN A 53 15.85 -9.49 -5.67
N GLU A 54 14.74 -9.53 -4.92
CA GLU A 54 13.41 -9.43 -5.51
C GLU A 54 13.45 -8.11 -6.27
N ARG A 55 13.74 -8.17 -7.58
CA ARG A 55 13.48 -7.06 -8.48
C ARG A 55 12.00 -6.79 -8.28
N THR A 56 11.70 -5.69 -7.59
CA THR A 56 10.36 -5.13 -7.54
C THR A 56 9.98 -4.88 -9.00
N ARG A 57 9.27 -5.84 -9.61
CA ARG A 57 8.83 -5.75 -11.01
C ARG A 57 8.15 -4.40 -11.16
N THR A 58 8.75 -3.52 -11.95
CA THR A 58 8.19 -2.20 -12.17
C THR A 58 7.00 -2.34 -13.11
N TRP A 59 6.04 -1.41 -13.06
CA TRP A 59 4.86 -1.43 -13.94
C TRP A 59 5.22 -1.52 -15.45
N GLY A 60 6.43 -1.08 -15.80
CA GLY A 60 7.06 -1.22 -17.11
C GLY A 60 7.36 -2.66 -17.56
N ASP A 61 7.51 -3.61 -16.62
CA ASP A 61 7.90 -4.99 -16.93
C ASP A 61 6.69 -5.94 -17.06
N LEU A 62 5.50 -5.51 -16.63
CA LEU A 62 4.30 -6.35 -16.64
C LEU A 62 3.65 -6.43 -18.04
N ALA A 63 3.02 -7.57 -18.33
CA ALA A 63 2.26 -7.75 -19.57
C ALA A 63 0.98 -6.89 -19.55
N VAL A 64 0.48 -6.50 -20.74
CA VAL A 64 -0.73 -5.67 -20.85
C VAL A 64 -1.96 -6.32 -20.19
N SER A 65 -2.08 -7.65 -20.28
CA SER A 65 -3.15 -8.41 -19.62
C SER A 65 -3.05 -8.34 -18.09
N GLU A 66 -1.83 -8.35 -17.53
CA GLU A 66 -1.60 -8.19 -16.09
C GLU A 66 -1.87 -6.74 -15.65
N LEU A 67 -1.50 -5.71 -16.44
CA LEU A 67 -1.88 -4.32 -16.13
C LEU A 67 -3.41 -4.16 -16.05
N LEU A 68 -4.16 -4.78 -16.96
CA LEU A 68 -5.62 -4.69 -16.96
C LEU A 68 -6.25 -5.40 -15.75
N SER A 69 -5.71 -6.54 -15.32
CA SER A 69 -6.19 -7.21 -14.11
C SER A 69 -5.91 -6.39 -12.85
N HIS A 70 -4.73 -5.78 -12.75
CA HIS A 70 -4.41 -4.83 -11.68
C HIS A 70 -5.32 -3.60 -11.71
N LEU A 71 -5.62 -3.06 -12.89
CA LEU A 71 -6.56 -1.94 -13.03
C LEU A 71 -7.96 -2.29 -12.53
N ALA A 72 -8.46 -3.47 -12.88
CA ALA A 72 -9.76 -3.96 -12.40
C ALA A 72 -9.77 -4.12 -10.87
N HIS A 73 -8.70 -4.68 -10.30
CA HIS A 73 -8.54 -4.84 -8.86
C HIS A 73 -8.56 -3.49 -8.12
N TRP A 74 -7.75 -2.52 -8.56
CA TRP A 74 -7.68 -1.20 -7.94
C TRP A 74 -8.97 -0.39 -8.11
N LYS A 75 -9.68 -0.54 -9.24
CA LYS A 75 -11.02 0.05 -9.41
C LYS A 75 -12.04 -0.55 -8.43
N ALA A 76 -12.01 -1.87 -8.22
CA ALA A 76 -12.88 -2.51 -7.25
C ALA A 76 -12.58 -2.03 -5.82
N GLN A 77 -11.30 -1.88 -5.49
CA GLN A 77 -10.87 -1.36 -4.19
C GLN A 77 -11.27 0.11 -3.98
N TRP A 78 -11.15 0.94 -5.02
CA TRP A 78 -11.64 2.32 -5.01
C TRP A 78 -13.16 2.36 -4.79
N TRP A 79 -13.91 1.49 -5.45
CA TRP A 79 -15.36 1.39 -5.29
C TRP A 79 -15.75 0.95 -3.87
N SER A 80 -15.01 0.01 -3.31
CA SER A 80 -15.19 -0.42 -1.91
C SER A 80 -14.93 0.75 -0.94
N GLY A 81 -13.83 1.48 -1.13
CA GLY A 81 -13.50 2.67 -0.34
C GLY A 81 -14.54 3.79 -0.49
N TRP A 82 -15.11 3.97 -1.69
CA TRP A 82 -16.20 4.91 -1.93
C TRP A 82 -17.48 4.52 -1.18
N ARG A 83 -17.85 3.23 -1.19
CA ARG A 83 -18.99 2.72 -0.41
C ARG A 83 -18.74 2.89 1.08
N GLY A 84 -17.54 2.55 1.56
CA GLY A 84 -17.13 2.85 2.92
C GLY A 84 -17.37 4.32 3.23
N PHE A 85 -16.77 5.23 2.45
CA PHE A 85 -16.87 6.68 2.63
C PHE A 85 -18.32 7.20 2.78
N TRP A 86 -19.26 6.72 1.96
CA TRP A 86 -20.66 7.19 1.94
C TRP A 86 -21.63 6.40 2.82
N LEU A 87 -21.53 5.07 2.84
CA LEU A 87 -22.41 4.15 3.58
C LEU A 87 -21.86 3.77 4.97
N ASN A 88 -20.97 4.59 5.51
CA ASN A 88 -20.44 4.42 6.86
C ASN A 88 -21.57 4.42 7.92
N ALA A 89 -21.44 3.55 8.92
CA ALA A 89 -22.36 3.48 10.06
C ALA A 89 -22.70 4.84 10.71
N PRO A 90 -21.73 5.73 11.02
CA PRO A 90 -22.04 7.06 11.55
C PRO A 90 -22.84 7.95 10.58
N CYS A 91 -22.63 7.81 9.27
CA CYS A 91 -23.37 8.57 8.26
C CYS A 91 -24.84 8.13 8.22
N LEU A 92 -25.08 6.82 8.21
CA LEU A 92 -26.43 6.25 8.24
C LEU A 92 -27.18 6.63 9.53
N LEU A 93 -26.50 6.58 10.68
CA LEU A 93 -27.11 6.95 11.95
C LEU A 93 -27.45 8.45 12.00
N LEU A 94 -26.57 9.30 11.49
CA LEU A 94 -26.78 10.75 11.45
C LEU A 94 -27.92 11.11 10.48
N MET A 95 -27.99 10.46 9.30
CA MET A 95 -29.13 10.59 8.38
C MET A 95 -30.45 10.17 9.04
N LEU A 96 -30.46 9.04 9.75
CA LEU A 96 -31.64 8.57 10.47
C LEU A 96 -32.08 9.59 11.53
N MET A 97 -31.15 10.11 12.32
CA MET A 97 -31.45 11.14 13.34
C MET A 97 -32.02 12.42 12.72
N LEU A 98 -31.45 12.88 11.60
CA LEU A 98 -31.96 14.05 10.87
C LEU A 98 -33.39 13.82 10.36
N VAL A 99 -33.68 12.64 9.81
CA VAL A 99 -35.02 12.28 9.35
C VAL A 99 -36.01 12.27 10.52
N LEU A 100 -35.66 11.63 11.65
CA LEU A 100 -36.52 11.62 12.84
C LEU A 100 -36.76 13.03 13.39
N MET A 101 -35.73 13.88 13.39
CA MET A 101 -35.86 15.28 13.81
C MET A 101 -36.77 16.07 12.88
N ALA A 102 -36.65 15.89 11.56
CA ALA A 102 -37.52 16.51 10.58
C ALA A 102 -38.98 16.07 10.76
N ILE A 103 -39.22 14.78 11.01
CA ILE A 103 -40.57 14.25 11.32
C ILE A 103 -41.10 14.87 12.62
N GLY A 104 -40.27 14.97 13.67
CA GLY A 104 -40.64 15.59 14.95
C GLY A 104 -41.01 17.08 14.82
N LEU A 105 -40.32 17.80 13.93
CA LEU A 105 -40.63 19.19 13.60
C LEU A 105 -41.93 19.31 12.80
N LEU A 106 -42.10 18.50 11.74
CA LEU A 106 -43.28 18.54 10.86
C LEU A 106 -44.56 18.09 11.58
N SER A 107 -44.45 17.15 12.51
CA SER A 107 -45.58 16.70 13.34
C SER A 107 -45.99 17.72 14.41
N GLY A 108 -45.22 18.79 14.61
CA GLY A 108 -45.43 19.77 15.68
C GLY A 108 -45.15 19.23 17.09
N TRP A 109 -44.69 17.99 17.22
CA TRP A 109 -44.37 17.37 18.52
C TRP A 109 -43.29 18.16 19.25
N LEU A 110 -42.26 18.60 18.54
CA LEU A 110 -41.16 19.36 19.10
C LEU A 110 -41.60 20.72 19.68
N TRP A 111 -42.69 21.29 19.14
CA TRP A 111 -43.26 22.57 19.58
C TRP A 111 -44.18 22.42 20.80
N ARG A 112 -44.58 21.19 21.13
CA ARG A 112 -45.38 20.88 22.33
C ARG A 112 -44.53 20.59 23.56
N LEU A 113 -43.21 20.50 23.42
CA LEU A 113 -42.31 20.29 24.54
C LEU A 113 -42.26 21.55 25.41
N ASP A 114 -42.34 21.34 26.73
CA ASP A 114 -42.22 22.42 27.68
C ASP A 114 -40.81 23.03 27.61
N PRO A 115 -40.66 24.38 27.61
CA PRO A 115 -39.37 25.06 27.62
C PRO A 115 -38.39 24.55 28.68
N GLN A 116 -38.87 24.04 29.82
CA GLN A 116 -38.01 23.47 30.86
C GLN A 116 -37.46 22.08 30.49
N THR A 117 -38.20 21.32 29.68
CA THR A 117 -37.81 19.96 29.25
C THR A 117 -36.99 19.94 27.96
N MET A 118 -37.16 20.95 27.11
CA MET A 118 -36.51 21.08 25.81
C MET A 118 -34.97 20.97 25.86
N PRO A 119 -34.24 21.59 26.81
CA PRO A 119 -32.79 21.47 26.89
C PRO A 119 -32.32 20.04 27.17
N TYR A 120 -33.06 19.29 27.98
CA TYR A 120 -32.71 17.90 28.34
C TYR A 120 -32.87 16.92 27.17
N VAL A 121 -33.70 17.26 26.17
CA VAL A 121 -33.84 16.48 24.94
C VAL A 121 -32.83 16.92 23.89
N LEU A 122 -32.63 18.23 23.72
CA LEU A 122 -31.74 18.77 22.69
C LEU A 122 -30.25 18.63 23.03
N ALA A 123 -29.84 18.83 24.28
CA ALA A 123 -28.44 18.71 24.67
C ALA A 123 -27.82 17.34 24.35
N PRO A 124 -28.42 16.20 24.75
CA PRO A 124 -27.86 14.88 24.40
C PRO A 124 -27.90 14.63 22.89
N LEU A 125 -28.92 15.13 22.18
CA LEU A 125 -29.00 15.03 20.72
C LEU A 125 -27.82 15.76 20.05
N VAL A 126 -27.52 16.99 20.47
CA VAL A 126 -26.41 17.79 19.95
C VAL A 126 -25.06 17.15 20.28
N VAL A 127 -24.89 16.67 21.51
CA VAL A 127 -23.66 15.96 21.93
C VAL A 127 -23.46 14.70 21.08
N LEU A 128 -24.50 13.90 20.89
CA LEU A 128 -24.44 12.70 20.05
C LEU A 128 -24.12 13.04 18.59
N MET A 129 -24.73 14.08 18.03
CA MET A 129 -24.43 14.58 16.69
C MET A 129 -22.96 15.00 16.55
N ALA A 130 -22.39 15.68 17.55
CA ALA A 130 -20.99 16.10 17.54
C ALA A 130 -20.04 14.88 17.56
N ILE A 131 -20.34 13.86 18.37
CA ILE A 131 -19.56 12.61 18.43
C ILE A 131 -19.60 11.89 17.08
N LEU A 132 -20.79 11.71 16.50
CA LEU A 132 -20.97 11.04 15.21
C LEU A 132 -20.29 11.79 14.08
N THR A 133 -20.37 13.13 14.08
CA THR A 133 -19.70 13.97 13.09
C THR A 133 -18.18 13.84 13.17
N THR A 134 -17.64 13.81 14.39
CA THR A 134 -16.20 13.59 14.63
C THR A 134 -15.77 12.20 14.17
N TRP A 135 -16.55 11.17 14.49
CA TRP A 135 -16.29 9.80 14.07
C TRP A 135 -16.34 9.66 12.54
N MET A 136 -17.36 10.23 11.90
CA MET A 136 -17.48 10.29 10.45
C MET A 136 -16.26 10.96 9.79
N MET A 137 -15.81 12.11 10.31
CA MET A 137 -14.61 12.78 9.81
C MET A 137 -13.35 11.92 9.94
N ARG A 138 -13.25 11.08 10.98
CA ARG A 138 -12.14 10.15 11.15
C ARG A 138 -12.18 9.06 10.08
N ILE A 139 -13.33 8.41 9.87
CA ILE A 139 -13.43 7.36 8.85
C ILE A 139 -13.20 7.93 7.45
N ARG A 140 -13.81 9.07 7.13
CA ARG A 140 -13.61 9.76 5.85
C ARG A 140 -12.15 10.11 5.57
N ARG A 141 -11.36 10.43 6.60
CA ARG A 141 -9.91 10.67 6.47
C ARG A 141 -9.11 9.39 6.19
N VAL A 142 -9.54 8.24 6.70
CA VAL A 142 -8.89 6.94 6.43
C VAL A 142 -9.24 6.48 5.02
N GLU A 143 -10.54 6.40 4.70
CA GLU A 143 -11.02 5.97 3.39
C GLU A 143 -10.59 6.94 2.27
N GLY A 144 -10.59 8.24 2.54
CA GLY A 144 -10.14 9.26 1.60
C GLY A 144 -8.63 9.24 1.32
N ARG A 145 -7.83 8.59 2.17
CA ARG A 145 -6.41 8.29 1.83
C ARG A 145 -6.35 7.07 0.92
N LEU A 146 -7.04 5.98 1.30
CA LEU A 146 -7.10 4.75 0.49
C LEU A 146 -7.60 5.00 -0.94
N MET A 147 -8.62 5.85 -1.10
CA MET A 147 -9.13 6.24 -2.42
C MET A 147 -8.13 7.03 -3.24
N ARG A 148 -7.38 7.96 -2.61
CA ARG A 148 -6.34 8.75 -3.31
C ARG A 148 -5.18 7.87 -3.75
N ASP A 149 -4.75 6.95 -2.88
CA ASP A 149 -3.68 6.00 -3.20
C ASP A 149 -4.14 5.10 -4.36
N SER A 150 -5.35 4.54 -4.27
CA SER A 150 -5.92 3.70 -5.34
C SER A 150 -6.04 4.46 -6.66
N GLN A 151 -6.42 5.75 -6.63
CA GLN A 151 -6.51 6.58 -7.82
C GLN A 151 -5.14 6.87 -8.43
N ALA A 152 -4.12 7.14 -7.61
CA ALA A 152 -2.75 7.29 -8.10
C ALA A 152 -2.21 6.01 -8.77
N TYR A 153 -2.55 4.82 -8.26
CA TYR A 153 -2.23 3.56 -8.92
C TYR A 153 -2.99 3.37 -10.24
N ILE A 154 -4.27 3.71 -10.29
CA ILE A 154 -5.05 3.67 -11.53
C ILE A 154 -4.45 4.60 -12.59
N ASP A 155 -4.09 5.83 -12.21
CA ASP A 155 -3.53 6.83 -13.12
C ASP A 155 -2.17 6.39 -13.68
N THR A 156 -1.32 5.78 -12.85
CA THR A 156 -0.01 5.27 -13.30
C THR A 156 -0.16 4.08 -14.26
N ILE A 157 -1.05 3.13 -13.94
CA ILE A 157 -1.36 1.98 -14.83
C ILE A 157 -1.97 2.47 -16.15
N GLU A 158 -2.87 3.45 -16.12
CA GLU A 158 -3.50 3.98 -17.31
C GLU A 158 -2.53 4.79 -18.19
N ALA A 159 -1.62 5.56 -17.59
CA ALA A 159 -0.55 6.24 -18.30
C ALA A 159 0.39 5.25 -19.01
N GLU A 160 0.73 4.15 -18.35
CA GLU A 160 1.59 3.10 -18.92
C GLU A 160 0.88 2.34 -20.04
N LEU A 161 -0.42 2.04 -19.88
CA LEU A 161 -1.24 1.46 -20.96
C LEU A 161 -1.33 2.38 -22.18
N ARG A 162 -1.49 3.69 -21.98
CA ARG A 162 -1.50 4.68 -23.08
C ARG A 162 -0.16 4.77 -23.81
N ARG A 163 0.97 4.62 -23.11
CA ARG A 163 2.31 4.61 -23.74
C ARG A 163 2.56 3.40 -24.63
N ARG A 164 1.88 2.28 -24.37
CA ARG A 164 2.04 1.01 -25.11
C ARG A 164 1.08 0.85 -26.28
N ARG A 165 0.16 1.79 -26.44
CA ARG A 165 -0.83 1.82 -27.51
C ARG A 165 -0.40 2.80 -28.59
#